data_AF-A0A265NCA3-F1
#
_entry.id   AF-A0A265NCA3-F1
#
_cell.length_a   1.000
_cell.length_b   1.000
_cell.length_c   1.000
_cell.angle_alpha   90.00
_cell.angle_beta   90.00
_cell.angle_gamma   90.00
#
_symmetry.space_group_name_H-M   'P 1'
#
loop_
_entity.id
_entity.type
_entity.pdbx_description
1 polymer ?
#
loop_
_entity_poly.entity_id
_entity_poly.type
_entity_poly.pdbx_seq_one_letter_code
_entity_poly.pdbx_strand_id
1 'polypeptide(L)'
;MCSLSNFFNKSKQKQESDVVVKFREALKVYLYALQNGTLTKEIIIDVMKHLDELIIQPNYEKISNELPMDRFDLLINPIFEYTKELAINNAVELTSIEKEATSRSEDPLINFQRCLETQKRIFELAS
;
A
#
# COMPACT_ATOMS: atom_id res chain seq x y z
N MET A 1 32.91 6.79 44.20
CA MET A 1 31.59 6.26 44.62
C MET A 1 30.50 7.01 43.87
N CYS A 2 29.45 6.27 43.48
CA CYS A 2 28.32 6.53 42.58
C CYS A 2 27.64 7.91 42.73
N SER A 3 27.38 8.64 41.64
CA SER A 3 26.24 8.57 40.69
C SER A 3 25.04 9.41 41.13
N LEU A 4 24.53 10.26 40.23
CA LEU A 4 23.09 10.48 39.99
C LEU A 4 22.91 11.26 38.69
N SER A 5 22.80 10.48 37.62
CA SER A 5 21.97 10.68 36.42
C SER A 5 21.04 11.89 36.44
N ASN A 6 21.40 12.93 35.69
CA ASN A 6 20.42 13.88 35.18
C ASN A 6 19.58 13.19 34.10
N PHE A 7 18.33 12.95 34.46
CA PHE A 7 17.23 12.51 33.63
C PHE A 7 17.15 13.33 32.33
N PHE A 8 17.77 12.83 31.25
CA PHE A 8 17.29 13.14 29.90
C PHE A 8 16.05 12.30 29.64
N ASN A 9 14.95 12.66 30.28
CA ASN A 9 13.62 12.29 29.82
C ASN A 9 13.27 13.24 28.67
N LYS A 10 14.06 13.19 27.59
CA LYS A 10 13.65 13.73 26.30
C LYS A 10 12.69 12.70 25.74
N SER A 11 11.41 12.94 26.00
CA SER A 11 10.28 12.28 25.34
C SER A 11 10.66 11.97 23.89
N LYS A 12 10.91 10.68 23.60
CA LYS A 12 10.91 10.16 22.24
C LYS A 12 9.49 10.32 21.73
N GLN A 13 9.13 11.51 21.24
CA GLN A 13 8.15 11.57 20.16
C GLN A 13 8.74 10.66 19.10
N LYS A 14 8.13 9.49 18.91
CA LYS A 14 8.45 8.62 17.77
C LYS A 14 8.16 9.46 16.53
N GLN A 15 9.21 10.08 16.00
CA GLN A 15 9.16 10.58 14.65
C GLN A 15 8.87 9.35 13.78
N GLU A 16 7.73 9.38 13.08
CA GLU A 16 7.37 8.34 12.12
C GLU A 16 8.57 8.15 11.17
N SER A 17 8.95 6.89 10.90
CA SER A 17 10.10 6.63 10.03
C SER A 17 9.85 7.25 8.67
N ASP A 18 10.87 7.85 8.06
CA ASP A 18 10.82 8.47 6.73
C ASP A 18 10.19 7.54 5.68
N VAL A 19 10.40 6.23 5.82
CA VAL A 19 9.81 5.18 4.99
C VAL A 19 8.28 5.14 5.08
N VAL A 20 7.74 5.28 6.30
CA VAL A 20 6.29 5.24 6.53
C VAL A 20 5.63 6.52 6.01
N VAL A 21 6.29 7.66 6.18
CA VAL A 21 5.82 8.95 5.62
C VAL A 21 5.72 8.86 4.11
N LYS A 22 6.77 8.37 3.43
CA LYS A 22 6.80 8.18 1.98
C LYS A 22 5.73 7.22 1.48
N PHE A 23 5.55 6.07 2.14
CA PHE A 23 4.46 5.15 1.80
C PHE A 23 3.09 5.79 1.93
N ARG A 24 2.82 6.54 3.02
CA ARG A 24 1.54 7.23 3.20
C ARG A 24 1.30 8.31 2.14
N GLU A 25 2.34 9.03 1.73
CA GLU A 25 2.25 10.04 0.67
C GLU A 25 1.94 9.40 -0.68
N ALA A 26 2.67 8.35 -1.06
CA ALA A 26 2.42 7.61 -2.29
C ALA A 26 1.03 6.97 -2.31
N LEU A 27 0.58 6.39 -1.19
CA LEU A 27 -0.76 5.83 -1.04
C LEU A 27 -1.85 6.89 -1.22
N LYS A 28 -1.67 8.11 -0.68
CA LYS A 28 -2.63 9.20 -0.88
C LYS A 28 -2.75 9.60 -2.34
N VAL A 29 -1.61 9.72 -3.05
CA VAL A 29 -1.60 10.02 -4.49
C VAL A 29 -2.29 8.91 -5.27
N TYR A 30 -1.99 7.66 -4.96
CA TYR A 30 -2.64 6.49 -5.55
C TYR A 30 -4.17 6.51 -5.36
N LEU A 31 -4.64 6.66 -4.13
CA LEU A 31 -6.08 6.67 -3.82
C LEU A 31 -6.80 7.86 -4.47
N TYR A 32 -6.17 9.02 -4.50
CA TYR A 32 -6.71 10.19 -5.20
C TYR A 32 -6.84 9.91 -6.70
N ALA A 33 -5.81 9.36 -7.34
CA ALA A 33 -5.84 9.06 -8.77
C ALA A 33 -6.87 7.97 -9.10
N LEU A 34 -6.99 6.94 -8.25
CA LEU A 34 -7.98 5.88 -8.36
C LEU A 34 -9.41 6.45 -8.32
N GLN A 35 -9.70 7.32 -7.34
CA GLN A 35 -11.02 7.94 -7.18
C GLN A 35 -11.41 8.87 -8.34
N ASN A 36 -10.43 9.52 -8.98
CA ASN A 36 -10.66 10.46 -10.07
C ASN A 36 -10.53 9.82 -11.46
N GLY A 37 -10.22 8.52 -11.55
CA GLY A 37 -9.98 7.84 -12.82
C GLY A 37 -8.73 8.32 -13.55
N THR A 38 -7.78 8.94 -12.85
CA THR A 38 -6.51 9.47 -13.39
C THR A 38 -5.31 8.61 -13.01
N LEU A 39 -5.54 7.34 -12.69
CA LEU A 39 -4.47 6.41 -12.33
C LEU A 39 -3.54 6.19 -13.53
N THR A 40 -2.23 6.20 -13.28
CA THR A 40 -1.21 5.89 -14.29
C THR A 40 -0.29 4.78 -13.80
N LYS A 41 0.46 4.19 -14.73
CA LYS A 41 1.48 3.19 -14.41
C LYS A 41 2.54 3.73 -13.45
N GLU A 42 2.95 4.98 -13.60
CA GLU A 42 3.96 5.62 -12.75
C GLU A 42 3.48 5.72 -11.30
N ILE A 43 2.21 6.09 -11.10
CA ILE A 43 1.60 6.17 -9.75
C ILE A 43 1.56 4.79 -9.10
N ILE A 44 1.24 3.73 -9.85
CA ILE A 44 1.25 2.35 -9.37
C ILE A 44 2.67 1.92 -8.97
N ILE A 45 3.67 2.18 -9.82
CA ILE A 45 5.06 1.84 -9.54
C ILE A 45 5.57 2.56 -8.30
N ASP A 46 5.21 3.83 -8.12
CA ASP A 46 5.64 4.63 -6.97
C ASP A 46 5.10 4.07 -5.64
N VAL A 47 3.81 3.75 -5.57
CA VAL A 47 3.24 3.14 -4.35
C VAL A 47 3.78 1.72 -4.12
N MET A 48 4.01 0.92 -5.18
CA MET A 48 4.65 -0.40 -5.06
C MET A 48 6.06 -0.29 -4.47
N LYS A 49 6.88 0.64 -4.97
CA LYS A 49 8.24 0.85 -4.47
C LYS A 49 8.26 1.18 -2.97
N HIS A 50 7.39 2.11 -2.54
CA HIS A 50 7.34 2.48 -1.13
C HIS A 50 6.69 1.42 -0.24
N LEU A 51 5.83 0.57 -0.80
CA LEU A 51 5.34 -0.63 -0.12
C LEU A 51 6.47 -1.64 0.12
N ASP A 52 7.32 -1.89 -0.89
CA ASP A 52 8.48 -2.79 -0.74
C ASP A 52 9.47 -2.26 0.32
N GLU A 53 9.77 -0.96 0.29
CA GLU A 53 10.62 -0.30 1.30
C GLU A 53 10.05 -0.40 2.72
N LEU A 54 8.71 -0.40 2.86
CA LEU A 54 8.00 -0.53 4.13
C LEU A 54 8.08 -1.96 4.68
N ILE A 55 7.87 -2.98 3.84
CA ILE A 55 7.82 -4.39 4.24
C ILE A 55 9.19 -4.89 4.75
N ILE A 56 10.30 -4.36 4.22
CA ILE A 56 11.65 -4.74 4.64
C ILE A 56 12.10 -4.09 5.96
N GLN A 57 11.30 -3.20 6.56
CA GLN A 57 11.69 -2.54 7.81
C GLN A 57 11.75 -3.53 8.99
N PRO A 58 12.80 -3.52 9.82
CA PRO A 58 12.93 -4.43 10.97
C PRO A 58 11.78 -4.35 11.98
N ASN A 59 11.07 -3.22 12.01
CA ASN A 59 9.91 -2.97 12.86
C ASN A 59 8.59 -2.96 12.07
N TYR A 60 8.54 -3.57 10.89
CA TYR A 60 7.36 -3.63 10.03
C TYR A 60 6.11 -4.09 10.78
N GLU A 61 6.16 -5.18 11.54
CA GLU A 61 5.01 -5.69 12.32
C GLU A 61 4.44 -4.65 13.29
N LYS A 62 5.31 -3.79 13.85
CA LYS A 62 4.87 -2.70 14.72
C LYS A 62 4.27 -1.55 13.91
N ILE A 63 4.81 -1.27 12.73
CA ILE A 63 4.33 -0.21 11.84
C ILE A 63 3.00 -0.61 11.20
N SER A 64 2.83 -1.87 10.78
CA SER A 64 1.58 -2.37 10.19
C SER A 64 0.42 -2.25 11.19
N ASN A 65 0.67 -2.47 12.47
CA ASN A 65 -0.30 -2.24 13.54
C ASN A 65 -0.62 -0.74 13.79
N GLU A 66 0.30 0.17 13.44
CA GLU A 66 0.12 1.63 13.57
C GLU A 66 -0.43 2.28 12.28
N LEU A 67 -0.35 1.58 11.14
CA LEU A 67 -1.17 1.85 9.98
C LEU A 67 -2.60 1.45 10.35
N PRO A 68 -3.62 2.26 10.02
CA PRO A 68 -5.00 1.89 10.30
C PRO A 68 -5.40 0.78 9.31
N MET A 69 -4.92 -0.44 9.55
CA MET A 69 -5.25 -1.64 8.76
C MET A 69 -6.77 -1.84 8.75
N ASP A 70 -7.45 -1.55 9.86
CA ASP A 70 -8.93 -1.51 9.95
C ASP A 70 -9.59 -0.60 8.90
N ARG A 71 -8.89 0.46 8.45
CA ARG A 71 -9.36 1.31 7.33
C ARG A 71 -8.85 0.82 5.99
N PHE A 72 -7.72 0.12 5.97
CA PHE A 72 -7.13 -0.46 4.77
C PHE A 72 -8.01 -1.59 4.23
N ASP A 73 -8.60 -2.41 5.10
CA ASP A 73 -9.57 -3.46 4.75
C ASP A 73 -10.75 -2.89 3.97
N LEU A 74 -11.23 -1.71 4.40
CA LEU A 74 -12.32 -0.99 3.75
C LEU A 74 -11.93 -0.44 2.38
N LEU A 75 -10.64 -0.29 2.09
CA LEU A 75 -10.12 0.16 0.79
C LEU A 75 -9.89 -1.00 -0.19
N ILE A 76 -9.64 -2.21 0.30
CA ILE A 76 -9.34 -3.37 -0.58
C ILE A 76 -10.47 -3.67 -1.56
N ASN A 77 -11.71 -3.70 -1.08
CA ASN A 77 -12.86 -3.99 -1.95
C ASN A 77 -13.03 -2.92 -3.06
N PRO A 78 -13.06 -1.60 -2.76
CA PRO A 78 -13.06 -0.56 -3.79
C PRO A 78 -11.90 -0.65 -4.79
N ILE A 79 -10.68 -0.93 -4.31
CA ILE A 79 -9.49 -1.08 -5.17
C ILE A 79 -9.66 -2.27 -6.10
N PHE A 80 -10.21 -3.38 -5.60
CA PHE A 80 -10.44 -4.57 -6.39
C PHE A 80 -11.52 -4.37 -7.45
N GLU A 81 -12.65 -3.76 -7.10
CA GLU A 81 -13.69 -3.41 -8.09
C GLU A 81 -13.13 -2.47 -9.16
N TYR A 82 -12.36 -1.44 -8.77
CA TYR A 82 -11.68 -0.57 -9.73
C TYR A 82 -10.75 -1.35 -10.66
N THR A 83 -10.02 -2.35 -10.14
CA THR A 83 -9.12 -3.18 -10.95
C THR A 83 -9.87 -3.98 -12.01
N LYS A 84 -11.08 -4.48 -11.70
CA LYS A 84 -11.94 -5.15 -12.70
C LYS A 84 -12.41 -4.18 -13.77
N GLU A 85 -12.88 -3.00 -13.37
CA GLU A 85 -13.29 -1.95 -14.31
C GLU A 85 -12.14 -1.50 -15.20
N LEU A 86 -10.94 -1.34 -14.64
CA LEU A 86 -9.73 -1.03 -15.37
C LEU A 86 -9.43 -2.10 -16.44
N ALA A 87 -9.57 -3.38 -16.09
CA ALA A 87 -9.36 -4.49 -17.02
C ALA A 87 -10.39 -4.46 -18.17
N ILE A 88 -11.67 -4.26 -17.85
CA ILE A 88 -12.76 -4.16 -18.83
C ILE A 88 -12.51 -2.99 -19.80
N ASN A 89 -12.22 -1.80 -19.27
CA ASN A 89 -12.02 -0.59 -20.05
C ASN A 89 -10.82 -0.67 -21.00
N ASN A 90 -9.85 -1.52 -20.69
CA ASN A 90 -8.66 -1.74 -21.51
C ASN A 90 -8.71 -3.06 -22.31
N ALA A 91 -9.86 -3.75 -22.33
CA ALA A 91 -10.03 -5.05 -22.99
C ALA A 91 -8.97 -6.11 -22.58
N VAL A 92 -8.53 -6.07 -21.32
CA VAL A 92 -7.58 -7.03 -20.76
C VAL A 92 -8.32 -8.09 -19.96
N GLU A 93 -8.12 -9.36 -20.31
CA GLU A 93 -8.68 -10.47 -19.53
C GLU A 93 -7.90 -10.67 -18.22
N LEU A 94 -8.63 -10.73 -17.10
CA LEU A 94 -8.08 -11.15 -15.80
C LEU A 94 -7.96 -12.67 -15.74
N THR A 95 -6.81 -13.15 -15.26
CA THR A 95 -6.60 -14.57 -14.97
C THR A 95 -7.47 -15.03 -13.80
N SER A 96 -7.67 -16.34 -13.63
CA SER A 96 -8.41 -16.89 -12.49
C SER A 96 -7.80 -16.46 -11.15
N ILE A 97 -6.47 -16.33 -11.07
CA ILE A 97 -5.76 -15.89 -9.88
C ILE A 97 -6.09 -14.43 -9.54
N GLU A 98 -6.15 -13.56 -10.55
CA GLU A 98 -6.41 -12.13 -10.36
C GLU A 98 -7.89 -11.87 -10.02
N LYS A 99 -8.81 -12.69 -10.55
CA LYS A 99 -10.24 -12.63 -10.21
C LYS A 99 -10.51 -12.98 -8.73
N GLU A 100 -9.56 -13.62 -8.06
CA GLU A 100 -9.65 -14.04 -6.66
C GLU A 100 -8.67 -13.25 -5.76
N ALA A 101 -8.14 -12.11 -6.21
CA ALA A 101 -7.07 -11.40 -5.53
C ALA A 101 -7.35 -11.13 -4.03
N THR A 102 -8.60 -10.80 -3.68
CA THR A 102 -9.04 -10.47 -2.32
C THR A 102 -9.52 -11.66 -1.49
N SER A 103 -9.83 -12.81 -2.10
CA SER A 103 -10.26 -14.02 -1.38
C SER A 103 -9.11 -14.96 -1.01
N ARG A 104 -7.92 -14.72 -1.56
CA ARG A 104 -6.74 -15.58 -1.38
C ARG A 104 -5.89 -15.27 -0.14
N SER A 105 -6.17 -14.19 0.58
CA SER A 105 -5.52 -13.88 1.87
C SER A 105 -6.46 -13.06 2.74
N GLU A 106 -6.42 -13.30 4.05
CA GLU A 106 -7.04 -12.40 5.03
C GLU A 106 -6.16 -11.17 5.29
N ASP A 107 -4.89 -11.17 4.84
CA ASP A 107 -4.00 -10.02 4.97
C ASP A 107 -4.33 -8.94 3.90
N PRO A 108 -4.83 -7.78 4.35
CA PRO A 108 -5.21 -6.67 3.46
C PRO A 108 -4.04 -6.15 2.64
N LEU A 109 -2.81 -6.18 3.19
CA LEU A 109 -1.64 -5.68 2.49
C LEU A 109 -1.23 -6.60 1.35
N ILE A 110 -1.32 -7.92 1.56
CA ILE A 110 -1.09 -8.91 0.50
C ILE A 110 -2.12 -8.73 -0.61
N ASN A 111 -3.39 -8.51 -0.26
CA ASN A 111 -4.45 -8.28 -1.24
C ASN A 111 -4.22 -6.97 -2.02
N PHE A 112 -3.77 -5.92 -1.35
CA PHE A 112 -3.39 -4.67 -1.99
C PHE A 112 -2.23 -4.85 -2.97
N GLN A 113 -1.16 -5.53 -2.57
CA GLN A 113 -0.02 -5.83 -3.43
C GLN A 113 -0.46 -6.57 -4.71
N ARG A 114 -1.31 -7.59 -4.58
CA ARG A 114 -1.87 -8.31 -5.74
C ARG A 114 -2.66 -7.40 -6.66
N CYS A 115 -3.47 -6.49 -6.12
CA CYS A 115 -4.20 -5.53 -6.94
C CYS A 115 -3.24 -4.60 -7.71
N LEU A 116 -2.17 -4.10 -7.05
CA LEU A 116 -1.16 -3.27 -7.72
C LEU A 116 -0.45 -4.01 -8.86
N GLU A 117 -0.09 -5.28 -8.64
CA GLU A 117 0.53 -6.14 -9.65
C GLU A 117 -0.40 -6.33 -10.87
N THR A 118 -1.68 -6.61 -10.64
CA THR A 118 -2.69 -6.73 -11.70
C THR A 118 -2.88 -5.41 -12.45
N GLN A 119 -3.01 -4.29 -11.73
CA GLN A 119 -3.16 -2.96 -12.35
C GLN A 119 -1.96 -2.62 -13.22
N LYS A 120 -0.74 -2.84 -12.72
CA LYS A 120 0.49 -2.65 -13.50
C LYS A 120 0.49 -3.50 -14.77
N ARG A 121 0.10 -4.78 -14.69
CA ARG A 121 -0.02 -5.67 -15.85
C ARG A 121 -1.02 -5.14 -16.88
N ILE A 122 -2.18 -4.65 -16.44
CA ILE A 122 -3.20 -4.09 -17.34
C ILE A 122 -2.63 -2.89 -18.11
N PHE A 123 -1.99 -1.94 -17.42
CA PHE A 123 -1.35 -0.80 -18.08
C PHE A 123 -0.23 -1.23 -19.04
N GLU A 124 0.52 -2.28 -18.71
CA GLU A 124 1.56 -2.84 -19.60
C GLU A 124 1.01 -3.45 -20.88
N LEU A 125 -0.21 -4.01 -20.85
CA LEU A 125 -0.86 -4.62 -22.01
C LEU A 125 -1.70 -3.64 -22.83
N ALA A 126 -2.16 -2.56 -22.20
CA ALA A 126 -2.95 -1.50 -22.85
C ALA A 126 -2.09 -0.46 -23.60
N SER A 127 -0.77 -0.50 -23.41
CA SER A 127 0.21 0.44 -24.00
C SER A 127 0.61 0.07 -25.43
#